data_AF-A0A844HYM4-F1
#
_entry.id   AF-A0A844HYM4-F1
#
_cell.length_a   1.000
_cell.length_b   1.000
_cell.length_c   1.000
_cell.angle_alpha   90.00
_cell.angle_beta   90.00
_cell.angle_gamma   90.00
#
_symmetry.space_group_name_H-M   'P 1'
#
loop_
_entity.id
_entity.type
_entity.pdbx_description
1 polymer ?
#
loop_
_entity_poly.entity_id
_entity_poly.type
_entity_poly.pdbx_seq_one_letter_code
_entity_poly.pdbx_strand_id
1 'polypeptide(L)'
;MAFGITDWISDMRHKLFLLIPLLLSACIFDDRYAAEVGYFEGEDIRWEVWGDFETLEDCQDAAITRYNFYAADKRAQSWSCLKKNSDGGYESRHR
;
A
#
# COMPACT_ATOMS: atom_id res chain seq x y z
N MET A 1 -6.67 55.91 47.71
CA MET A 1 -7.48 55.66 46.50
C MET A 1 -6.93 54.41 45.85
N ALA A 2 -7.81 53.47 45.56
CA ALA A 2 -7.53 52.10 45.18
C ALA A 2 -7.49 51.90 43.65
N PHE A 3 -7.03 50.71 43.26
CA PHE A 3 -7.16 50.00 41.98
C PHE A 3 -6.03 50.12 40.95
N GLY A 4 -5.64 48.94 40.46
CA GLY A 4 -4.66 48.74 39.38
C GLY A 4 -4.07 47.32 39.27
N ILE A 5 -4.48 46.34 40.08
CA ILE A 5 -4.12 44.92 39.91
C ILE A 5 -5.08 44.25 38.91
N THR A 6 -5.00 44.61 37.63
CA THR A 6 -5.75 43.90 36.56
C THR A 6 -4.99 43.73 35.24
N ASP A 7 -3.67 43.91 35.21
CA ASP A 7 -2.88 43.77 33.96
C ASP A 7 -2.33 42.34 33.72
N TRP A 8 -2.78 41.34 34.50
CA TRP A 8 -2.15 40.00 34.53
C TRP A 8 -2.93 38.89 33.80
N ILE A 9 -4.06 39.17 33.15
CA ILE A 9 -4.93 38.09 32.61
C ILE A 9 -5.15 38.18 31.08
N SER A 10 -4.76 39.28 30.42
CA SER A 10 -5.03 39.43 28.97
C SER A 10 -3.91 38.95 28.04
N ASP A 11 -2.68 38.73 28.54
CA ASP A 11 -1.50 38.38 27.72
C ASP A 11 -1.15 36.88 27.71
N MET A 12 -2.04 36.00 28.21
CA MET A 12 -1.84 34.54 28.14
C MET A 12 -2.87 33.80 27.29
N ARG A 13 -3.81 34.50 26.64
CA ARG A 13 -4.80 33.88 25.74
C ARG A 13 -4.34 33.73 24.29
N HIS A 14 -3.20 34.32 23.91
CA HIS A 14 -2.73 34.34 22.52
C HIS A 14 -1.62 33.33 22.19
N LYS A 15 -1.11 32.57 23.17
CA LYS A 15 -0.09 31.53 22.94
C LYS A 15 -0.62 30.10 23.05
N LEU A 16 -1.94 29.93 23.04
CA LEU A 16 -2.62 28.63 23.09
C LEU A 16 -3.35 28.35 21.76
N PHE A 17 -2.73 28.64 20.62
CA PHE A 17 -3.36 28.42 19.30
C PHE A 17 -2.37 28.00 18.20
N LEU A 18 -1.24 27.38 18.56
CA LEU A 18 -0.25 26.90 17.58
C LEU A 18 0.25 25.46 17.88
N LEU A 19 -0.65 24.59 18.37
CA LEU A 19 -0.30 23.18 18.64
C LEU A 19 -1.22 22.16 17.94
N ILE A 20 -1.99 22.57 16.93
CA ILE A 20 -2.85 21.66 16.17
C ILE A 20 -2.82 22.02 14.68
N PRO A 21 -1.71 21.72 13.99
CA PRO A 21 -1.87 21.03 12.72
C PRO A 21 -0.98 19.77 12.68
N LEU A 22 -0.88 19.07 13.81
CA LEU A 22 -0.65 17.63 13.79
C LEU A 22 -2.00 16.98 13.46
N LEU A 23 -2.02 16.01 12.53
CA LEU A 23 -3.15 15.16 12.14
C LEU A 23 -3.94 15.56 10.88
N LEU A 24 -3.32 16.23 9.90
CA LEU A 24 -3.83 16.18 8.52
C LEU A 24 -3.30 14.91 7.82
N SER A 25 -4.05 13.83 8.03
CA SER A 25 -4.31 12.74 7.09
C SER A 25 -3.16 12.32 6.17
N ALA A 26 -2.20 11.56 6.71
CA ALA A 26 -1.50 10.57 5.89
C ALA A 26 -2.46 9.38 5.69
N CYS A 27 -3.46 9.53 4.81
CA CYS A 27 -4.06 8.36 4.16
C CYS A 27 -3.00 7.86 3.17
N ILE A 28 -2.02 7.11 3.67
CA ILE A 28 -1.15 6.30 2.83
C ILE A 28 -2.08 5.24 2.26
N PHE A 29 -2.63 5.51 1.07
CA PHE A 29 -3.10 4.44 0.21
C PHE A 29 -1.83 3.68 -0.19
N ASP A 30 -1.47 2.70 0.63
CA ASP A 30 -0.36 1.81 0.33
C ASP A 30 -0.86 0.93 -0.81
N ASP A 31 -0.48 1.28 -2.04
CA ASP A 31 -0.80 0.48 -3.22
C ASP A 31 -0.06 -0.85 -3.07
N ARG A 32 -0.73 -1.86 -2.52
CA ARG A 32 -0.16 -3.20 -2.39
C ARG A 32 -0.45 -4.02 -3.63
N TYR A 33 0.52 -4.81 -4.06
CA TYR A 33 0.39 -5.71 -5.19
C TYR A 33 0.62 -7.17 -4.78
N ALA A 34 -0.07 -8.10 -5.43
CA ALA A 34 0.22 -9.54 -5.37
C ALA A 34 0.64 -10.05 -6.74
N ALA A 35 1.67 -10.88 -6.78
CA ALA A 35 2.05 -11.59 -7.99
C ALA A 35 1.08 -12.76 -8.22
N GLU A 36 0.62 -12.93 -9.46
CA GLU A 36 -0.18 -14.06 -9.93
C GLU A 36 0.56 -14.76 -11.08
N VAL A 37 0.75 -16.07 -10.99
CA VAL A 37 1.35 -16.88 -12.06
C VAL A 37 0.46 -18.10 -12.36
N GLY A 38 0.08 -18.23 -13.62
CA GLY A 38 -0.61 -19.39 -14.15
C GLY A 38 0.37 -20.40 -14.74
N TYR A 39 0.24 -21.66 -14.38
CA TYR A 39 1.09 -22.75 -14.87
C TYR A 39 0.31 -24.06 -15.03
N PHE A 40 0.81 -24.97 -15.85
CA PHE A 40 0.25 -26.30 -16.02
C PHE A 40 0.80 -27.27 -14.97
N GLU A 41 -0.06 -28.09 -14.39
CA GLU A 41 0.28 -29.22 -13.54
C GLU A 41 -0.42 -30.47 -14.08
N GLY A 42 0.32 -31.27 -14.86
CA GLY A 42 -0.30 -32.27 -15.72
C GLY A 42 -1.12 -31.60 -16.81
N GLU A 43 -2.40 -31.95 -16.91
CA GLU A 43 -3.35 -31.38 -17.87
C GLU A 43 -4.11 -30.16 -17.31
N ASP A 44 -4.03 -29.91 -16.00
CA ASP A 44 -4.77 -28.86 -15.33
C ASP A 44 -3.98 -27.54 -15.29
N ILE A 45 -4.68 -26.42 -15.42
CA ILE A 45 -4.12 -25.08 -15.15
C ILE A 45 -4.27 -24.78 -13.66
N ARG A 46 -3.15 -24.42 -13.03
CA ARG A 46 -3.05 -23.96 -11.65
C ARG A 46 -2.66 -22.49 -11.61
N TRP A 47 -3.03 -21.83 -10.51
CA TRP A 47 -2.73 -20.43 -10.25
C TRP A 47 -2.05 -20.30 -8.90
N GLU A 48 -0.91 -19.62 -8.88
CA GLU A 48 -0.23 -19.23 -7.66
C GLU A 48 -0.37 -17.72 -7.50
N VAL A 49 -0.92 -17.28 -6.36
CA VAL A 49 -1.05 -15.85 -6.02
C VAL A 49 -0.38 -15.60 -4.69
N TRP A 50 0.56 -14.66 -4.63
CA TRP A 50 1.30 -14.38 -3.40
C TRP A 50 1.86 -12.96 -3.34
N GLY A 51 2.39 -12.63 -2.17
CA GLY A 51 3.13 -11.41 -1.94
C GLY A 51 2.25 -10.23 -1.53
N ASP A 52 2.95 -9.18 -1.13
CA ASP A 52 2.39 -7.92 -0.67
C ASP A 52 3.43 -6.83 -0.97
N PHE A 53 3.57 -6.53 -2.26
CA PHE A 53 4.62 -5.67 -2.79
C PHE A 53 4.17 -4.21 -2.73
N GLU A 54 5.05 -3.31 -2.31
CA GLU A 54 4.78 -1.87 -2.21
C GLU A 54 4.74 -1.17 -3.56
N THR A 55 5.37 -1.77 -4.56
CA THR A 55 5.45 -1.21 -5.90
C THR A 55 5.04 -2.24 -6.95
N LEU A 56 4.54 -1.73 -8.08
CA LEU A 56 4.24 -2.57 -9.24
C LEU A 56 5.51 -3.23 -9.80
N GLU A 57 6.64 -2.52 -9.80
CA GLU A 57 7.93 -3.01 -10.30
C GLU A 57 8.42 -4.22 -9.50
N ASP A 58 8.41 -4.13 -8.16
CA ASP A 58 8.79 -5.26 -7.29
C ASP A 58 7.89 -6.48 -7.51
N CYS A 59 6.59 -6.23 -7.72
CA CYS A 59 5.65 -7.29 -8.04
C CYS A 59 5.97 -7.94 -9.40
N GLN A 60 6.25 -7.13 -10.43
CA GLN A 60 6.55 -7.63 -11.77
C GLN A 60 7.81 -8.49 -11.75
N ASP A 61 8.87 -8.04 -11.07
CA ASP A 61 10.10 -8.80 -10.89
C ASP A 61 9.86 -10.14 -10.20
N ALA A 62 9.04 -10.16 -9.14
CA ALA A 62 8.68 -11.39 -8.44
C ALA A 62 7.84 -12.34 -9.33
N ALA A 63 6.85 -11.81 -10.04
CA ALA A 63 5.98 -12.57 -10.93
C ALA A 63 6.75 -13.17 -12.11
N ILE A 64 7.61 -12.38 -12.76
CA ILE A 64 8.48 -12.81 -13.86
C ILE A 64 9.48 -13.86 -13.38
N THR A 65 10.08 -13.66 -12.20
CA THR A 65 11.03 -14.64 -11.63
C THR A 65 10.37 -16.01 -11.45
N ARG A 66 9.17 -16.05 -10.87
CA ARG A 66 8.43 -17.32 -10.70
C ARG A 66 7.91 -17.88 -12.02
N TYR A 67 7.45 -17.03 -12.93
CA TYR A 67 7.07 -17.45 -14.27
C TYR A 67 8.23 -18.14 -14.99
N ASN A 68 9.44 -17.56 -14.93
CA ASN A 68 10.64 -18.13 -15.54
C ASN A 68 11.03 -19.48 -14.93
N PHE A 69 10.80 -19.67 -13.63
CA PHE A 69 10.96 -20.97 -12.99
C PHE A 69 10.05 -22.04 -13.64
N TYR A 70 8.76 -21.76 -13.82
CA TYR A 70 7.86 -22.69 -14.51
C TYR A 70 8.12 -22.81 -16.02
N ALA A 71 8.66 -21.75 -16.64
CA ALA A 71 8.98 -21.73 -18.05
C ALA A 71 10.15 -22.67 -18.38
N ALA A 72 11.09 -22.85 -17.45
CA ALA A 72 12.19 -23.81 -17.57
C ALA A 72 11.68 -25.25 -17.79
N ASP A 73 10.57 -25.60 -17.13
CA ASP A 73 9.90 -26.90 -17.26
C ASP A 73 8.84 -26.94 -18.38
N LYS A 74 8.72 -25.88 -19.19
CA LYS A 74 7.67 -25.70 -20.21
C LYS A 74 6.24 -25.74 -19.65
N ARG A 75 6.07 -25.34 -18.38
CA ARG A 75 4.78 -25.34 -17.68
C ARG A 75 4.16 -23.96 -17.57
N ALA A 76 4.92 -22.89 -17.81
CA ALA A 76 4.43 -21.53 -17.66
C ALA A 76 3.34 -21.18 -18.69
N GLN A 77 2.29 -20.49 -18.23
CA GLN A 77 1.17 -20.09 -19.06
C GLN A 77 1.01 -18.56 -19.07
N SER A 78 0.98 -17.93 -17.90
CA SER A 78 0.89 -16.47 -17.80
C SER A 78 1.40 -15.94 -16.46
N TRP A 79 1.62 -14.63 -16.41
CA TRP A 79 1.89 -13.92 -15.16
C TRP A 79 1.15 -12.58 -15.17
N SER A 80 0.88 -12.04 -13.98
CA SER A 80 0.38 -10.69 -13.78
C SER A 80 0.59 -10.20 -12.35
N CYS A 81 0.41 -8.91 -12.14
CA CYS A 81 0.37 -8.28 -10.83
C CYS A 81 -1.03 -7.77 -10.54
N LEU A 82 -1.57 -8.15 -9.39
CA LEU A 82 -2.91 -7.80 -8.93
C LEU A 82 -2.80 -6.68 -7.90
N LYS A 83 -3.37 -5.51 -8.19
CA LYS A 83 -3.43 -4.41 -7.23
C LYS A 83 -4.52 -4.71 -6.20
N LYS A 84 -4.17 -4.65 -4.92
CA LYS A 84 -5.06 -5.00 -3.80
C LYS A 84 -5.94 -3.83 -3.41
N ASN A 85 -7.17 -4.15 -3.07
CA ASN A 85 -8.09 -3.25 -2.40
C ASN A 85 -7.89 -3.28 -0.89
N SER A 86 -8.41 -2.26 -0.22
CA SER A 86 -8.46 -2.20 1.24
C SER A 86 -9.35 -3.27 1.88
N ASP A 87 -10.26 -3.88 1.11
CA ASP A 87 -11.12 -4.99 1.53
C ASP A 87 -10.48 -6.38 1.37
N GLY A 88 -9.22 -6.44 0.91
CA GLY A 88 -8.49 -7.67 0.64
C GLY A 88 -8.77 -8.30 -0.72
N GLY A 89 -9.63 -7.68 -1.54
CA GLY A 89 -9.84 -8.05 -2.94
C GLY A 89 -8.76 -7.50 -3.87
N TYR A 90 -8.98 -7.63 -5.19
CA TYR A 90 -8.09 -7.10 -6.22
C TYR A 90 -8.87 -6.16 -7.16
N GLU A 91 -8.38 -4.93 -7.37
CA GLU A 91 -9.03 -3.94 -8.25
C GLU A 91 -8.58 -4.02 -9.71
N SER A 92 -7.30 -4.27 -9.95
CA SER A 92 -6.73 -4.22 -11.30
C SER A 92 -5.62 -5.23 -11.50
N ARG A 93 -5.40 -5.58 -12.78
CA ARG A 93 -4.40 -6.54 -13.22
C ARG A 93 -3.41 -5.86 -14.16
N HIS A 94 -2.13 -6.05 -13.89
CA HIS A 94 -1.00 -5.44 -14.59
C HIS A 94 -0.06 -6.51 -15.15
N ARG A 95 0.59 -6.22 -16.28
CA ARG A 95 1.68 -7.01 -16.86
C ARG A 95 2.81 -6.07 -17.16
#